data_AF-X1HW89-F1
#
_entry.id   AF-X1HW89-F1
#
_cell.length_a   1.000
_cell.length_b   1.000
_cell.length_c   1.000
_cell.angle_alpha   90.00
_cell.angle_beta   90.00
_cell.angle_gamma   90.00
#
_symmetry.space_group_name_H-M   'P 1'
#
loop_
_entity.id
_entity.type
_entity.pdbx_description
1 polymer ?
#
loop_
_entity_poly.entity_id
_entity_poly.type
_entity_poly.pdbx_seq_one_letter_code
_entity_poly.pdbx_strand_id
1 'polypeptide(L)'
;MFDNDLFDWAVICGYYAMYHAVLASLIKIGIMATAHYCAIAAFKKFYVERDKVEPEYVEYIEKANQLEQKYAETLDTAQENRVIEQYGIEVITNDDDDAAEWILEDAEDFVLKIEEVLAE
;
A
#
# COMPACT_ATOMS: atom_id res chain seq x y z
N MET A 1 10.45 -14.62 -6.92
CA MET A 1 10.09 -15.88 -6.25
C MET A 1 9.91 -15.55 -4.78
N PHE A 2 8.68 -15.24 -4.39
CA PHE A 2 8.33 -14.96 -2.99
C PHE A 2 8.27 -16.30 -2.26
N ASP A 3 9.17 -16.51 -1.31
CA ASP A 3 9.50 -17.83 -0.77
C ASP A 3 8.38 -18.53 0.04
N ASN A 4 7.15 -18.03 0.12
CA ASN A 4 6.08 -18.62 0.96
C ASN A 4 4.63 -18.33 0.55
N ASP A 5 4.33 -17.99 -0.72
CA ASP A 5 2.97 -17.61 -1.14
C ASP A 5 2.34 -16.47 -0.29
N LEU A 6 3.18 -15.66 0.39
CA LEU A 6 2.78 -14.55 1.26
C LEU A 6 2.52 -13.27 0.45
N PHE A 7 1.83 -13.40 -0.67
CA PHE A 7 1.54 -12.30 -1.59
C PHE A 7 0.69 -11.22 -0.92
N ASP A 8 -0.32 -11.65 -0.17
CA ASP A 8 -1.17 -10.82 0.68
C ASP A 8 -0.34 -9.92 1.60
N TRP A 9 0.69 -10.50 2.24
CA TRP A 9 1.55 -9.79 3.17
C TRP A 9 2.50 -8.81 2.46
N ALA A 10 2.99 -9.16 1.27
CA ALA A 10 3.80 -8.27 0.44
C ALA A 10 3.00 -7.02 0.02
N VAL A 11 1.75 -7.22 -0.40
CA VAL A 11 0.82 -6.14 -0.75
C VAL A 11 0.54 -5.22 0.44
N ILE A 12 0.24 -5.80 1.62
CA ILE A 12 0.05 -5.03 2.86
C ILE A 12 1.30 -4.20 3.17
N CYS A 13 2.49 -4.82 3.13
CA CYS A 13 3.74 -4.11 3.41
C CYS A 13 4.01 -2.98 2.42
N GLY A 14 3.80 -3.22 1.12
CA GLY A 14 3.99 -2.22 0.06
C GLY A 14 3.05 -1.03 0.25
N TYR A 15 1.78 -1.28 0.57
CA TYR A 15 0.85 -0.21 0.91
C TYR A 15 1.31 0.62 2.11
N TYR A 16 1.69 -0.02 3.22
CA TYR A 16 2.11 0.73 4.42
C TYR A 16 3.42 1.49 4.22
N ALA A 17 4.33 1.01 3.37
CA ALA A 17 5.52 1.76 2.97
C ALA A 17 5.15 3.07 2.29
N MET A 18 4.28 3.03 1.27
CA MET A 18 3.76 4.22 0.59
C MET A 18 2.99 5.15 1.54
N TYR A 19 2.14 4.57 2.39
CA TYR A 19 1.35 5.33 3.36
C TYR A 19 2.22 6.08 4.36
N HIS A 20 3.27 5.45 4.88
CA HIS A 20 4.21 6.12 5.78
C HIS A 20 5.04 7.19 5.08
N ALA A 21 5.39 7.00 3.81
CA ALA A 21 6.02 8.05 3.00
C ALA A 21 5.07 9.26 2.84
N VAL A 22 3.79 9.03 2.55
CA VAL A 22 2.77 10.10 2.55
C VAL A 22 2.71 10.82 3.90
N LEU A 23 2.63 10.09 5.01
CA LEU A 23 2.60 10.72 6.34
C LEU A 23 3.86 11.56 6.61
N ALA A 24 5.04 11.06 6.26
CA ALA A 24 6.29 11.80 6.41
C ALA A 24 6.27 13.11 5.60
N SER A 25 5.80 13.06 4.34
CA SER A 25 5.64 14.25 3.50
C SER A 25 4.70 15.29 4.16
N LEU A 26 3.53 14.86 4.62
CA LEU A 26 2.57 15.75 5.28
C LEU A 26 3.12 16.36 6.58
N ILE A 27 3.83 15.57 7.39
CA ILE A 27 4.47 16.04 8.62
C ILE A 27 5.51 17.12 8.31
N LYS A 28 6.30 17.00 7.22
CA LYS A 28 7.26 18.03 6.80
C LYS A 28 6.60 19.40 6.59
N ILE A 29 5.36 19.43 6.13
CA ILE A 29 4.58 20.67 5.92
C ILE A 29 3.63 21.01 7.07
N GLY A 30 3.76 20.31 8.21
CA GLY A 30 2.99 20.59 9.43
C GLY A 30 1.56 20.03 9.44
N ILE A 31 1.25 19.06 8.58
CA ILE A 31 -0.06 18.41 8.49
C ILE A 31 0.02 17.01 9.10
N MET A 32 -0.92 16.70 10.00
CA MET A 32 -1.08 15.36 10.57
C MET A 32 -2.42 14.79 10.13
N ALA A 33 -2.39 13.65 9.45
CA ALA A 33 -3.58 12.88 9.09
C ALA A 33 -3.72 11.68 10.03
N THR A 34 -4.94 11.42 10.52
CA THR A 34 -5.24 10.29 11.42
C THR A 34 -6.05 9.20 10.75
N ALA A 35 -6.34 9.34 9.46
CA ALA A 35 -7.10 8.38 8.67
C ALA A 35 -6.50 8.25 7.27
N HIS A 36 -6.55 7.05 6.69
CA HIS A 36 -5.93 6.73 5.40
C HIS A 36 -6.43 7.63 4.27
N TYR A 37 -7.76 7.73 4.11
CA TYR A 37 -8.35 8.58 3.07
C TYR A 37 -7.98 10.07 3.24
N CYS A 38 -7.89 10.57 4.48
CA CYS A 38 -7.47 11.95 4.74
C CYS A 38 -6.03 12.20 4.33
N ALA A 39 -5.14 11.23 4.58
CA ALA A 39 -3.73 11.35 4.22
C ALA A 39 -3.55 11.38 2.69
N ILE A 40 -4.21 10.47 1.96
CA ILE A 40 -4.15 10.42 0.50
C ILE A 40 -4.75 11.69 -0.11
N ALA A 41 -5.89 12.16 0.39
CA ALA A 41 -6.51 13.40 -0.08
C ALA A 41 -5.63 14.63 0.17
N ALA A 42 -5.01 14.72 1.35
CA ALA A 42 -4.07 15.80 1.66
C ALA A 42 -2.82 15.73 0.77
N PHE A 43 -2.27 14.52 0.57
CA PHE A 43 -1.12 14.31 -0.32
C PHE A 43 -1.40 14.81 -1.74
N LYS A 44 -2.52 14.37 -2.33
CA LYS A 44 -2.99 14.85 -3.63
C LYS A 44 -3.09 16.37 -3.67
N LYS A 45 -3.65 16.99 -2.63
CA LYS A 45 -3.86 18.44 -2.57
C LYS A 45 -2.57 19.25 -2.48
N PHE A 46 -1.59 18.76 -1.73
CA PHE A 46 -0.39 19.55 -1.39
C PHE A 46 0.84 19.20 -2.23
N TYR A 47 0.88 18.01 -2.82
CA TYR A 47 2.01 17.55 -3.62
C TYR A 47 1.62 17.40 -5.10
N VAL A 48 0.49 16.77 -5.42
CA VAL A 48 0.12 16.53 -6.82
C VAL A 48 -0.49 17.75 -7.49
N GLU A 49 -1.52 18.36 -6.90
CA GLU A 49 -2.15 19.58 -7.45
C GLU A 49 -1.20 20.80 -7.48
N ARG A 50 -0.01 20.67 -6.88
CA ARG A 50 1.04 21.69 -6.88
C ARG A 50 2.24 21.31 -7.74
N ASP A 51 2.10 20.28 -8.58
CA ASP A 51 3.12 19.80 -9.51
C ASP A 51 4.45 19.40 -8.84
N LYS A 52 4.42 18.99 -7.56
CA LYS A 52 5.59 18.46 -6.85
C LYS A 52 5.77 16.96 -7.05
N VAL A 53 4.66 16.26 -7.29
CA VAL A 53 4.62 14.82 -7.53
C VAL A 53 3.61 14.57 -8.65
N GLU A 54 3.94 13.62 -9.52
CA GLU A 54 3.14 13.23 -10.67
C GLU A 54 1.82 12.56 -10.21
N PRO A 55 0.70 12.71 -10.95
CA PRO A 55 -0.59 12.12 -10.57
C PRO A 55 -0.58 10.60 -10.42
N GLU A 56 0.30 9.93 -11.16
CA GLU A 56 0.52 8.47 -11.13
C GLU A 56 0.77 7.93 -9.72
N TYR A 57 1.51 8.67 -8.88
CA TYR A 57 1.77 8.24 -7.50
C TYR A 57 0.47 8.15 -6.66
N VAL A 58 -0.55 8.96 -6.96
CA VAL A 58 -1.86 8.80 -6.30
C VAL A 58 -2.54 7.52 -6.76
N GLU A 59 -2.41 7.17 -8.04
CA GLU A 59 -2.96 5.92 -8.58
C GLU A 59 -2.30 4.70 -7.93
N TYR A 60 -0.98 4.74 -7.70
CA TYR A 60 -0.24 3.68 -7.02
C TYR A 60 -0.80 3.41 -5.61
N ILE A 61 -0.86 4.46 -4.77
CA ILE A 61 -1.31 4.29 -3.39
C ILE A 61 -2.81 3.97 -3.28
N GLU A 62 -3.65 4.47 -4.20
CA GLU A 62 -5.08 4.13 -4.25
C GLU A 62 -5.29 2.66 -4.64
N LYS A 63 -4.55 2.16 -5.64
CA LYS A 63 -4.59 0.75 -6.06
C LYS A 63 -4.08 -0.17 -4.94
N ALA A 64 -2.98 0.19 -4.30
CA ALA A 64 -2.43 -0.56 -3.17
C ALA A 64 -3.38 -0.59 -1.97
N ASN A 65 -4.06 0.51 -1.64
CA ASN A 65 -5.06 0.56 -0.57
C ASN A 65 -6.27 -0.36 -0.85
N GLN A 66 -6.72 -0.45 -2.11
CA GLN A 66 -7.83 -1.35 -2.47
C GLN A 66 -7.45 -2.82 -2.29
N LEU A 67 -6.23 -3.18 -2.68
CA LEU A 67 -5.75 -4.55 -2.51
C LEU A 67 -5.45 -4.87 -1.06
N GLU A 68 -4.85 -3.94 -0.31
CA GLU A 68 -4.64 -4.11 1.12
C GLU A 68 -5.95 -4.39 1.85
N GLN A 69 -7.03 -3.66 1.55
CA GLN A 69 -8.35 -3.92 2.12
C GLN A 69 -8.86 -5.32 1.76
N LYS A 70 -8.76 -5.72 0.49
CA LYS A 70 -9.16 -7.05 0.02
C LYS A 70 -8.40 -8.16 0.76
N TYR A 71 -7.09 -8.04 0.90
CA TYR A 71 -6.25 -9.04 1.55
C TYR A 71 -6.39 -9.01 3.07
N ALA A 72 -6.58 -7.85 3.70
CA ALA A 72 -6.89 -7.73 5.12
C ALA A 72 -8.22 -8.44 5.47
N GLU A 73 -9.26 -8.24 4.65
CA GLU A 73 -10.54 -8.95 4.79
C GLU A 73 -10.37 -10.47 4.61
N THR A 74 -9.51 -10.88 3.67
CA THR A 74 -9.20 -12.29 3.41
C THR A 74 -8.44 -12.91 4.59
N LEU A 75 -7.47 -12.19 5.18
CA LEU A 75 -6.72 -12.63 6.36
C LEU A 75 -7.61 -12.71 7.61
N ASP A 76 -8.50 -11.74 7.81
CA ASP A 76 -9.49 -11.79 8.90
C ASP A 76 -10.42 -12.98 8.72
N THR A 77 -10.92 -13.21 7.50
CA THR A 77 -11.75 -14.36 7.17
C THR A 77 -10.98 -15.67 7.32
N ALA A 78 -9.71 -15.73 6.91
CA ALA A 78 -8.84 -16.89 7.09
C ALA A 78 -8.49 -17.12 8.57
N GLN A 79 -8.44 -16.07 9.40
CA GLN A 79 -8.26 -16.20 10.84
C GLN A 79 -9.53 -16.72 11.53
N GLU A 80 -10.71 -16.22 11.13
CA GLU A 80 -12.01 -16.74 11.58
C GLU A 80 -12.22 -18.19 11.10
N ASN A 81 -11.88 -18.46 9.84
CA ASN A 81 -11.93 -19.79 9.24
C ASN A 81 -10.78 -20.67 9.69
N ARG A 82 -9.67 -20.20 10.25
CA ARG A 82 -8.63 -21.06 10.86
C ARG A 82 -9.17 -21.87 12.05
N VAL A 83 -10.29 -21.44 12.64
CA VAL A 83 -11.07 -22.24 13.61
C VAL A 83 -11.79 -23.42 12.93
N ILE A 84 -12.03 -23.35 11.62
CA ILE A 84 -12.74 -24.31 10.76
C ILE A 84 -11.79 -25.10 9.82
N GLU A 85 -10.69 -24.49 9.35
CA GLU A 85 -9.79 -24.89 8.25
C GLU A 85 -8.52 -25.60 8.70
N GLN A 86 -8.39 -25.99 9.98
CA GLN A 86 -7.42 -27.05 10.34
C GLN A 86 -7.60 -28.35 9.50
N TYR A 87 -8.63 -28.42 8.65
CA TYR A 87 -8.84 -29.45 7.63
C TYR A 87 -9.21 -28.95 6.20
N GLY A 88 -8.93 -27.70 5.77
CA GLY A 88 -9.42 -27.20 4.47
C GLY A 88 -8.55 -26.17 3.73
N ILE A 89 -7.82 -26.66 2.71
CA ILE A 89 -7.23 -26.04 1.49
C ILE A 89 -7.24 -24.49 1.35
N GLU A 90 -6.04 -23.91 1.19
CA GLU A 90 -5.77 -22.53 0.74
C GLU A 90 -5.98 -22.39 -0.79
N VAL A 91 -6.70 -21.36 -1.23
CA VAL A 91 -6.89 -21.05 -2.66
C VAL A 91 -5.92 -19.94 -3.05
N ILE A 92 -4.75 -20.31 -3.56
CA ILE A 92 -3.78 -19.38 -4.16
C ILE A 92 -4.19 -19.15 -5.62
N THR A 93 -4.33 -17.89 -6.04
CA THR A 93 -4.61 -17.55 -7.44
C THR A 93 -3.38 -16.95 -8.13
N ASN A 94 -3.18 -17.22 -9.42
CA ASN A 94 -2.01 -16.71 -10.17
C ASN A 94 -1.98 -15.18 -10.27
N ASP A 95 -3.11 -14.50 -10.02
CA ASP A 95 -3.20 -13.03 -10.02
C ASP A 95 -2.43 -12.40 -8.82
N ASP A 96 -2.14 -13.19 -7.78
CA ASP A 96 -1.48 -12.73 -6.55
C ASP A 96 0.04 -12.57 -6.72
N ASP A 97 0.67 -13.38 -7.59
CA ASP A 97 2.09 -13.27 -7.97
C ASP A 97 2.35 -11.94 -8.70
N ASP A 98 1.53 -11.64 -9.72
CA ASP A 98 1.63 -10.40 -10.48
C ASP A 98 1.37 -9.20 -9.56
N ALA A 99 0.38 -9.30 -8.64
CA ALA A 99 0.08 -8.28 -7.64
C ALA A 99 1.26 -7.93 -6.73
N ALA A 100 1.97 -8.95 -6.26
CA ALA A 100 3.11 -8.77 -5.36
C ALA A 100 4.35 -8.22 -6.07
N GLU A 101 4.55 -8.52 -7.34
CA GLU A 101 5.71 -8.00 -8.09
C GLU A 101 5.59 -6.50 -8.33
N TRP A 102 4.49 -6.03 -8.93
CA TRP A 102 4.36 -4.60 -9.21
C TRP A 102 4.20 -3.75 -7.94
N ILE A 103 3.61 -4.27 -6.85
CA ILE A 103 3.44 -3.45 -5.63
C ILE A 103 4.76 -3.15 -4.94
N LEU A 104 5.77 -4.02 -5.09
CA LEU A 104 7.11 -3.77 -4.55
C LEU A 104 7.85 -2.73 -5.38
N GLU A 105 7.76 -2.81 -6.70
CA GLU A 105 8.31 -1.81 -7.61
C GLU A 105 7.67 -0.43 -7.38
N ASP A 106 6.33 -0.38 -7.35
CA ASP A 106 5.57 0.84 -7.10
C ASP A 106 5.90 1.43 -5.71
N ALA A 107 6.01 0.59 -4.68
CA ALA A 107 6.35 1.05 -3.33
C ALA A 107 7.78 1.60 -3.24
N GLU A 108 8.75 0.95 -3.88
CA GLU A 108 10.14 1.41 -3.93
C GLU A 108 10.22 2.77 -4.64
N ASP A 109 9.65 2.88 -5.84
CA ASP A 109 9.64 4.14 -6.61
C ASP A 109 8.92 5.26 -5.84
N PHE A 110 7.77 4.96 -5.24
CA PHE A 110 7.02 5.92 -4.42
C PHE A 110 7.86 6.45 -3.26
N VAL A 111 8.50 5.56 -2.50
CA VAL A 111 9.32 5.97 -1.34
C VAL A 111 10.49 6.82 -1.78
N LEU A 112 11.19 6.44 -2.86
CA LEU A 112 12.30 7.21 -3.42
C LEU A 112 11.84 8.59 -3.89
N LYS A 113 10.70 8.68 -4.58
CA LYS A 113 10.14 9.96 -5.01
C LYS A 113 9.84 10.89 -3.84
N ILE A 114 9.24 10.35 -2.77
CA ILE A 114 8.98 11.13 -1.57
C ILE A 114 10.29 11.57 -0.91
N GLU A 115 11.32 10.73 -0.89
CA GLU A 115 12.64 11.11 -0.36
C GLU A 115 13.22 12.31 -1.12
N GLU A 116 13.15 12.33 -2.46
CA GLU A 116 13.57 13.47 -3.27
C GLU A 116 12.81 14.76 -2.90
N VAL A 117 11.49 14.67 -2.77
CA VAL A 117 10.62 15.79 -2.35
C VAL A 117 10.93 16.24 -0.91
N LEU A 118 11.36 15.33 -0.05
CA LEU A 118 11.78 15.63 1.31
C LEU A 118 13.18 16.27 1.38
N ALA A 119 14.03 16.10 0.37
CA ALA A 119 15.37 16.68 0.33
C ALA A 119 15.41 18.16 -0.12
N GLU A 120 14.36 18.67 -0.76
CA GLU A 120 14.18 20.10 -1.12
C GLU A 120 13.96 21.03 0.08
#